data_AF-A0A7C3CJY4-F1
#
_entry.id   AF-A0A7C3CJY4-F1
#
_cell.length_a   1.000
_cell.length_b   1.000
_cell.length_c   1.000
_cell.angle_alpha   90.00
_cell.angle_beta   90.00
_cell.angle_gamma   90.00
#
_symmetry.space_group_name_H-M   'P 1'
#
loop_
_entity.id
_entity.type
_entity.pdbx_description
1 polymer ?
#
loop_
_entity_poly.entity_id
_entity_poly.type
_entity_poly.pdbx_seq_one_letter_code
_entity_poly.pdbx_strand_id
1 'polypeptide(L)'
;MLNHYIKIAPEVSEALSKGLPVVALESTIIAHGMPYPKNVKTALEVEAIIRKNGAIPATIAIIDGKLCAGLSEKEIRHIGKLGQKVVKVSRRDIPFILSKKITGATTVASTMIIAEMAGIRIFATGGIGGVHRGGENSMDVSADLQELARTNVAVVSAGAKAILDLKLTLEYLETFGVPVVGFKTD
;
A
#
# COMPACT_ATOMS: atom_id res chain seq x y z
N MET A 1 -21.16 4.16 -4.97
CA MET A 1 -21.75 3.19 -4.01
C MET A 1 -20.74 2.53 -3.05
N LEU A 2 -19.41 2.70 -3.18
CA LEU A 2 -18.42 2.13 -2.24
C LEU A 2 -18.00 3.06 -1.08
N ASN A 3 -18.37 4.35 -1.12
CA ASN A 3 -17.96 5.36 -0.13
C ASN A 3 -18.43 5.06 1.31
N HIS A 4 -19.37 4.14 1.54
CA HIS A 4 -19.80 3.77 2.89
C HIS A 4 -18.77 2.89 3.65
N TYR A 5 -17.87 2.23 2.92
CA TYR A 5 -16.86 1.34 3.49
C TYR A 5 -15.55 2.05 3.82
N ILE A 6 -15.32 3.25 3.28
CA ILE A 6 -14.10 4.01 3.48
C ILE A 6 -14.20 4.97 4.67
N LYS A 7 -13.18 4.98 5.51
CA LYS A 7 -12.95 5.93 6.60
C LYS A 7 -11.70 6.72 6.23
N ILE A 8 -11.88 7.99 5.87
CA ILE A 8 -10.78 8.90 5.60
C ILE A 8 -10.50 9.68 6.90
N ALA A 9 -9.23 9.72 7.33
CA ALA A 9 -8.85 10.49 8.51
C ALA A 9 -9.16 11.99 8.28
N PRO A 10 -9.60 12.74 9.33
CA PRO A 10 -9.95 14.15 9.18
C PRO A 10 -8.87 15.00 8.51
N GLU A 11 -7.61 14.82 8.91
CA GLU A 11 -6.47 15.54 8.33
C GLU A 11 -6.26 15.23 6.83
N VAL A 12 -6.44 13.97 6.44
CA VAL A 12 -6.35 13.55 5.03
C VAL A 12 -7.50 14.13 4.22
N SER A 13 -8.73 14.08 4.75
CA SER A 13 -9.91 14.67 4.10
C SER A 13 -9.77 16.18 3.92
N GLU A 14 -9.29 16.88 4.94
CA GLU A 14 -9.03 18.32 4.90
C GLU A 14 -7.95 18.64 3.85
N ALA A 15 -6.85 17.91 3.85
CA ALA A 15 -5.78 18.09 2.87
C ALA A 15 -6.28 17.94 1.44
N LEU A 16 -7.04 16.88 1.15
CA LEU A 16 -7.62 16.63 -0.17
C LEU A 16 -8.59 17.73 -0.60
N SER A 17 -9.48 18.18 0.29
CA SER A 17 -10.42 19.27 -0.02
C SER A 17 -9.75 20.62 -0.29
N LYS A 18 -8.55 20.84 0.27
CA LYS A 18 -7.72 22.02 0.04
C LYS A 18 -6.74 21.87 -1.12
N GLY A 19 -6.72 20.72 -1.81
CA GLY A 19 -5.75 20.43 -2.87
C GLY A 19 -4.31 20.31 -2.38
N LEU A 20 -4.10 19.99 -1.10
CA LEU A 20 -2.78 19.78 -0.52
C LEU A 20 -2.25 18.38 -0.86
N PRO A 21 -0.92 18.21 -0.98
CA PRO A 21 -0.32 16.92 -1.35
C PRO A 21 -0.51 15.88 -0.25
N VAL A 22 -1.03 14.71 -0.64
CA VAL A 22 -1.20 13.53 0.23
C VAL A 22 -0.40 12.36 -0.33
N VAL A 23 0.31 11.66 0.55
CA VAL A 23 1.10 10.46 0.20
C VAL A 23 0.57 9.27 0.99
N ALA A 24 0.06 8.27 0.27
CA ALA A 24 -0.35 6.99 0.86
C ALA A 24 0.87 6.17 1.31
N LEU A 25 0.66 5.32 2.33
CA LEU A 25 1.63 4.35 2.83
C LEU A 25 0.92 3.00 3.09
N GLU A 26 1.59 1.87 2.84
CA GLU A 26 1.01 0.54 3.09
C GLU A 26 1.20 0.07 4.54
N SER A 27 0.40 -0.91 4.98
CA SER A 27 0.52 -1.50 6.31
C SER A 27 1.12 -2.92 6.33
N THR A 28 1.27 -3.60 5.19
CA THR A 28 1.95 -4.91 5.13
C THR A 28 3.38 -4.82 5.64
N ILE A 29 4.09 -3.73 5.34
CA ILE A 29 5.45 -3.51 5.84
C ILE A 29 5.49 -3.42 7.38
N ILE A 30 4.41 -2.96 8.01
CA ILE A 30 4.27 -2.83 9.46
C ILE A 30 4.01 -4.21 10.10
N ALA A 31 3.08 -4.98 9.54
CA ALA A 31 2.70 -6.28 10.13
C ALA A 31 3.65 -7.43 9.77
N HIS A 32 4.14 -7.47 8.53
CA HIS A 32 4.83 -8.63 7.95
C HIS A 32 6.24 -8.31 7.45
N GLY A 33 6.56 -7.03 7.24
CA GLY A 33 7.84 -6.61 6.65
C GLY A 33 8.96 -6.34 7.66
N MET A 34 8.63 -6.02 8.92
CA MET A 34 9.61 -5.68 9.95
C MET A 34 9.22 -6.23 11.33
N PRO A 35 10.19 -6.57 12.19
CA PRO A 35 9.91 -7.02 13.55
C PRO A 35 9.48 -5.85 14.46
N TYR A 36 8.67 -6.15 15.47
CA TYR A 36 8.36 -5.20 16.55
C TYR A 36 9.57 -4.99 17.47
N PRO A 37 9.86 -3.76 17.94
CA PRO A 37 9.14 -2.49 17.73
C PRO A 37 9.59 -1.68 16.50
N LYS A 38 10.54 -2.20 15.72
CA LYS A 38 11.12 -1.50 14.56
C LYS A 38 10.05 -1.16 13.52
N ASN A 39 9.09 -2.06 13.29
CA ASN A 39 7.96 -1.81 12.39
C ASN A 39 7.18 -0.51 12.69
N VAL A 40 6.78 -0.31 13.94
CA VAL A 40 6.05 0.89 14.40
C VAL A 40 6.94 2.10 14.30
N LYS A 41 8.20 1.99 14.76
CA LYS A 41 9.15 3.11 14.72
C LYS A 41 9.36 3.60 13.29
N THR A 42 9.62 2.70 12.36
CA THR A 42 9.78 3.03 10.94
C THR A 42 8.52 3.66 10.35
N ALA A 43 7.33 3.11 10.64
CA ALA A 43 6.07 3.66 10.12
C ALA A 43 5.88 5.12 10.54
N LEU A 44 6.09 5.43 11.82
CA LEU A 44 5.95 6.79 12.35
C LEU A 44 7.06 7.73 11.84
N GLU A 45 8.29 7.22 11.69
CA GLU A 45 9.39 8.00 11.10
C GLU A 45 9.11 8.38 9.65
N VAL A 46 8.56 7.46 8.85
CA VAL A 46 8.18 7.74 7.46
C VAL A 46 7.05 8.78 7.39
N GLU A 47 6.03 8.68 8.26
CA GLU A 47 5.00 9.74 8.35
C GLU A 47 5.61 11.10 8.69
N ALA A 48 6.55 11.16 9.63
CA ALA A 48 7.24 12.38 10.01
C ALA A 48 8.09 12.97 8.85
N ILE A 49 8.74 12.12 8.06
CA ILE A 49 9.52 12.54 6.88
C ILE A 49 8.59 13.17 5.82
N ILE A 50 7.44 12.57 5.55
CA ILE A 50 6.45 13.11 4.61
C ILE A 50 5.97 14.49 5.07
N ARG A 51 5.64 14.62 6.36
CA ARG A 51 5.24 15.91 6.98
C ARG A 51 6.34 16.96 6.87
N LYS A 52 7.59 16.59 7.14
CA LYS A 52 8.75 17.49 7.01
C LYS A 52 8.94 18.02 5.59
N ASN A 53 8.51 17.27 4.58
CA ASN A 53 8.54 17.67 3.17
C ASN A 53 7.26 18.38 2.70
N GLY A 54 6.38 18.78 3.62
CA GLY A 54 5.19 19.58 3.32
C GLY A 54 3.99 18.80 2.77
N ALA A 55 4.00 17.47 2.87
CA ALA A 55 2.88 16.61 2.47
C ALA A 55 2.22 15.94 3.67
N ILE A 56 0.99 15.46 3.48
CA ILE A 56 0.22 14.77 4.51
C ILE A 56 0.32 13.25 4.29
N PRO A 57 0.80 12.48 5.27
CA PRO A 57 0.85 11.03 5.16
C PRO A 57 -0.54 10.43 5.39
N ALA A 58 -0.85 9.37 4.64
CA ALA A 58 -2.05 8.57 4.83
C ALA A 58 -1.66 7.09 4.89
N THR A 59 -1.28 6.60 6.08
CA THR A 59 -1.12 5.15 6.27
C THR A 59 -2.45 4.43 6.05
N ILE A 60 -2.44 3.36 5.24
CA ILE A 60 -3.64 2.66 4.80
C ILE A 60 -3.68 1.26 5.40
N ALA A 61 -4.83 0.89 5.96
CA ALA A 61 -5.11 -0.46 6.44
C ALA A 61 -6.62 -0.75 6.41
N ILE A 62 -7.00 -1.97 6.73
CA ILE A 62 -8.39 -2.28 7.10
C ILE A 62 -8.45 -2.40 8.61
N ILE A 63 -9.25 -1.58 9.29
CA ILE A 63 -9.45 -1.63 10.74
C ILE A 63 -10.89 -2.03 11.00
N ASP A 64 -11.11 -3.18 11.65
CA ASP A 64 -12.42 -3.69 12.04
C ASP A 64 -13.46 -3.66 10.89
N GLY A 65 -13.01 -4.05 9.70
CA GLY A 65 -13.84 -4.04 8.47
C GLY A 65 -14.12 -2.67 7.87
N LYS A 66 -13.32 -1.64 8.18
CA LYS A 66 -13.34 -0.34 7.51
C LYS A 66 -12.06 -0.11 6.73
N LEU A 67 -12.20 0.31 5.47
CA LEU A 67 -11.08 0.70 4.62
C LEU A 67 -10.58 2.05 5.10
N CYS A 68 -9.43 2.11 5.77
CA CYS A 68 -8.93 3.33 6.40
C CYS A 68 -7.88 4.00 5.52
N ALA A 69 -8.05 5.29 5.24
CA ALA A 69 -7.05 6.15 4.63
C ALA A 69 -6.58 7.20 5.65
N GLY A 70 -5.38 6.97 6.22
CA GLY A 70 -4.88 7.68 7.39
C GLY A 70 -5.21 6.91 8.68
N LEU A 71 -4.17 6.47 9.39
CA LEU A 71 -4.28 5.80 10.68
C LEU A 71 -3.80 6.72 11.80
N SER A 72 -4.37 6.54 12.98
CA SER A 72 -3.81 7.07 14.21
C SER A 72 -2.57 6.27 14.63
N GLU A 73 -1.72 6.90 15.44
CA GLU A 73 -0.57 6.22 16.07
C GLU A 73 -1.00 4.97 16.86
N LYS A 74 -2.18 5.00 17.49
CA LYS A 74 -2.75 3.86 18.21
C LYS A 74 -3.05 2.69 17.28
N GLU A 75 -3.67 2.96 16.12
CA GLU A 75 -3.96 1.95 15.09
C GLU A 75 -2.66 1.38 14.48
N ILE A 76 -1.66 2.22 14.20
CA ILE A 76 -0.33 1.79 13.73
C ILE A 76 0.34 0.87 14.77
N ARG A 77 0.34 1.25 16.05
CA ARG A 77 0.87 0.44 17.15
C ARG A 77 0.12 -0.86 17.31
N HIS A 78 -1.20 -0.85 17.12
CA HIS A 78 -2.02 -2.06 17.19
C HIS A 78 -1.62 -3.07 16.11
N ILE A 79 -1.53 -2.65 14.85
CA ILE A 79 -1.06 -3.48 13.74
C ILE A 79 0.35 -4.01 14.02
N GLY A 80 1.29 -3.13 14.41
CA GLY A 80 2.67 -3.50 14.65
C GLY A 80 2.86 -4.49 15.80
N LYS A 81 2.05 -4.41 16.86
CA LYS A 81 2.08 -5.36 17.99
C LYS A 81 1.49 -6.72 17.62
N LEU A 82 0.42 -6.74 16.82
CA LEU A 82 -0.19 -7.98 16.36
C LEU A 82 0.72 -8.71 15.35
N GLY A 83 1.44 -7.95 14.51
CA GLY A 83 2.41 -8.49 13.56
C GLY A 83 1.78 -9.53 12.64
N GLN A 84 2.37 -10.72 12.59
CA GLN A 84 1.93 -11.84 11.74
C GLN A 84 0.50 -12.33 12.03
N LYS A 85 -0.12 -11.95 13.16
CA LYS A 85 -1.53 -12.26 13.44
C LYS A 85 -2.51 -11.41 12.63
N VAL A 86 -2.06 -10.26 12.12
CA VAL A 86 -2.85 -9.44 11.21
C VAL A 86 -2.90 -10.15 9.85
N VAL A 87 -4.06 -10.18 9.21
CA VAL A 87 -4.15 -10.79 7.87
C VAL A 87 -3.45 -9.90 6.86
N LYS A 88 -2.57 -10.47 6.02
CA LYS A 88 -2.02 -9.79 4.84
C LYS A 88 -3.10 -9.72 3.76
N VAL A 89 -3.44 -8.52 3.31
CA VAL A 89 -4.60 -8.26 2.45
C VAL A 89 -4.17 -7.80 1.07
N SER A 90 -4.39 -8.64 0.06
CA SER A 90 -4.41 -8.26 -1.35
C SER A 90 -5.85 -8.07 -1.85
N ARG A 91 -6.02 -7.73 -3.13
CA ARG A 91 -7.32 -7.37 -3.75
C ARG A 91 -8.42 -8.38 -3.44
N ARG A 92 -8.12 -9.68 -3.59
CA ARG A 92 -9.10 -10.76 -3.39
C ARG A 92 -9.53 -10.92 -1.94
N ASP A 93 -8.71 -10.45 -1.00
CA ASP A 93 -8.92 -10.64 0.43
C ASP A 93 -9.86 -9.56 0.98
N ILE A 94 -9.89 -8.36 0.38
CA ILE A 94 -10.66 -7.20 0.85
C ILE A 94 -12.11 -7.55 1.22
N PRO A 95 -12.92 -8.21 0.37
CA PRO A 95 -14.32 -8.49 0.71
C PRO A 95 -14.48 -9.36 1.95
N PHE A 96 -13.56 -10.29 2.19
CA PHE A 96 -13.59 -11.19 3.35
C PHE A 96 -13.20 -10.47 4.64
N ILE A 97 -12.23 -9.56 4.58
CA ILE A 97 -11.84 -8.76 5.74
C ILE A 97 -12.96 -7.80 6.14
N LEU A 98 -13.61 -7.18 5.15
CA LEU A 98 -14.77 -6.30 5.39
C LEU A 98 -15.96 -7.07 5.97
N SER A 99 -16.32 -8.23 5.40
CA SER A 99 -17.48 -9.00 5.86
C SER A 99 -17.28 -9.57 7.26
N LYS A 100 -16.06 -10.01 7.59
CA LYS A 100 -15.71 -10.53 8.92
C LYS A 100 -15.46 -9.43 9.95
N LYS A 101 -15.40 -8.16 9.53
CA LYS A 101 -15.09 -7.01 10.39
C LYS A 101 -13.79 -7.19 11.17
N ILE A 102 -12.75 -7.70 10.51
CA ILE A 102 -11.44 -7.91 11.12
C ILE A 102 -10.41 -6.88 10.61
N THR A 103 -9.30 -6.79 11.32
CA THR A 103 -8.16 -5.93 10.95
C THR A 103 -7.24 -6.65 9.95
N GLY A 104 -6.79 -5.92 8.94
CA GLY A 104 -5.95 -6.43 7.87
C GLY A 104 -4.90 -5.41 7.42
N ALA A 105 -3.68 -5.90 7.19
CA ALA A 105 -2.55 -5.13 6.69
C ALA A 105 -2.54 -5.17 5.17
N THR A 106 -2.63 -4.00 4.54
CA THR A 106 -2.79 -3.88 3.08
C THR A 106 -1.46 -4.01 2.38
N THR A 107 -1.43 -4.82 1.31
CA THR A 107 -0.32 -4.89 0.34
C THR A 107 -0.40 -3.71 -0.62
N VAL A 108 0.62 -3.53 -1.47
CA VAL A 108 0.63 -2.54 -2.55
C VAL A 108 -0.70 -2.51 -3.32
N ALA A 109 -1.20 -3.66 -3.80
CA ALA A 109 -2.49 -3.72 -4.50
C ALA A 109 -3.66 -3.14 -3.68
N SER A 110 -3.84 -3.60 -2.43
CA SER A 110 -4.95 -3.12 -1.59
C SER A 110 -4.77 -1.65 -1.18
N THR A 111 -3.53 -1.21 -0.97
CA THR A 111 -3.21 0.19 -0.67
C THR A 111 -3.58 1.09 -1.85
N MET A 112 -3.25 0.70 -3.09
CA MET A 112 -3.63 1.43 -4.29
C MET A 112 -5.14 1.57 -4.42
N ILE A 113 -5.91 0.49 -4.22
CA ILE A 113 -7.38 0.51 -4.27
C ILE A 113 -7.95 1.54 -3.29
N ILE A 114 -7.52 1.47 -2.02
CA ILE A 114 -8.05 2.36 -0.98
C ILE A 114 -7.57 3.80 -1.18
N ALA A 115 -6.35 4.01 -1.68
CA ALA A 115 -5.82 5.32 -2.02
C ALA A 115 -6.64 5.97 -3.13
N GLU A 116 -6.92 5.26 -4.22
CA GLU A 116 -7.76 5.77 -5.32
C GLU A 116 -9.18 6.07 -4.85
N MET A 117 -9.77 5.20 -4.02
CA MET A 117 -11.08 5.44 -3.40
C MET A 117 -11.09 6.69 -2.51
N ALA A 118 -9.97 7.01 -1.86
CA ALA A 118 -9.81 8.23 -1.06
C ALA A 118 -9.44 9.47 -1.90
N GLY A 119 -9.15 9.33 -3.20
CA GLY A 119 -8.68 10.42 -4.05
C GLY A 119 -7.17 10.73 -3.92
N ILE A 120 -6.39 9.84 -3.30
CA ILE A 120 -4.94 9.97 -3.15
C ILE A 120 -4.26 9.38 -4.39
N ARG A 121 -3.39 10.18 -5.04
CA ARG A 121 -2.74 9.80 -6.31
C ARG A 121 -1.29 9.33 -6.18
N ILE A 122 -0.66 9.53 -5.03
CA ILE A 122 0.75 9.18 -4.78
C ILE A 122 0.82 8.18 -3.63
N PHE A 123 1.58 7.10 -3.82
CA PHE A 123 1.83 6.06 -2.83
C PHE A 123 3.33 5.77 -2.76
N ALA A 124 3.91 5.78 -1.55
CA ALA A 124 5.30 5.38 -1.32
C ALA A 124 5.38 4.01 -0.61
N THR A 125 6.24 3.13 -1.12
CA THR A 125 6.58 1.84 -0.50
C THR A 125 8.09 1.53 -0.67
N GLY A 126 8.59 0.51 0.01
CA GLY A 126 9.94 0.01 -0.20
C GLY A 126 10.13 -0.66 -1.57
N GLY A 127 9.22 -1.55 -1.96
CA GLY A 127 9.32 -2.28 -3.22
C GLY A 127 8.02 -3.00 -3.58
N ILE A 128 7.67 -3.01 -4.85
CA ILE A 128 6.46 -3.68 -5.35
C ILE A 128 6.61 -5.21 -5.37
N GLY A 129 5.49 -5.93 -5.37
CA GLY A 129 5.48 -7.33 -5.83
C GLY A 129 5.68 -7.42 -7.35
N GLY A 130 5.83 -8.63 -7.86
CA GLY A 130 6.10 -8.86 -9.28
C GLY A 130 5.96 -10.32 -9.65
N VAL A 131 6.59 -10.71 -10.76
CA VAL A 131 6.69 -12.12 -11.18
C VAL A 131 7.74 -12.79 -10.29
N HIS A 132 7.39 -13.91 -9.66
CA HIS A 132 8.34 -14.67 -8.84
C HIS A 132 9.31 -15.44 -9.74
N ARG A 133 10.48 -15.82 -9.21
CA ARG A 133 11.44 -16.66 -9.93
C ARG A 133 10.81 -18.04 -10.24
N GLY A 134 10.85 -18.47 -11.49
CA GLY A 134 10.12 -19.65 -11.96
C GLY A 134 8.64 -19.40 -12.26
N GLY A 135 8.22 -18.13 -12.26
CA GLY A 135 6.84 -17.69 -12.50
C GLY A 135 6.31 -18.05 -13.89
N GLU A 136 7.18 -18.26 -14.87
CA GLU A 136 6.84 -18.76 -16.20
C GLU A 136 6.26 -20.18 -16.19
N ASN A 137 6.52 -20.95 -15.14
CA ASN A 137 5.99 -22.29 -14.93
C ASN A 137 4.91 -22.32 -13.85
N SER A 138 5.16 -21.65 -12.71
CA SER A 138 4.28 -21.71 -11.53
C SER A 138 3.09 -20.77 -11.61
N MET A 139 3.17 -19.74 -12.47
CA MET A 139 2.23 -18.63 -12.51
C MET A 139 2.11 -17.87 -11.18
N ASP A 140 3.14 -17.93 -10.32
CA ASP A 140 3.23 -17.13 -9.09
C ASP A 140 3.58 -15.68 -9.44
N VAL A 141 2.52 -14.90 -9.69
CA VAL A 141 2.59 -13.49 -10.09
C VAL A 141 1.80 -12.64 -9.12
N SER A 142 2.45 -11.59 -8.58
CA SER A 142 1.81 -10.69 -7.64
C SER A 142 0.61 -9.96 -8.26
N ALA A 143 -0.48 -9.89 -7.52
CA ALA A 143 -1.64 -9.07 -7.86
C ALA A 143 -1.33 -7.56 -7.93
N ASP A 144 -0.18 -7.12 -7.39
CA ASP A 144 0.29 -5.74 -7.49
C ASP A 144 0.43 -5.29 -8.96
N LEU A 145 0.91 -6.18 -9.85
CA LEU A 145 1.10 -5.84 -11.27
C LEU A 145 -0.24 -5.59 -11.97
N GLN A 146 -1.24 -6.41 -11.65
CA GLN A 146 -2.60 -6.22 -12.15
C GLN A 146 -3.27 -4.99 -11.56
N GLU A 147 -2.90 -4.56 -10.35
CA GLU A 147 -3.44 -3.33 -9.78
C GLU A 147 -2.82 -2.09 -10.40
N LEU A 148 -1.50 -2.10 -10.64
CA LEU A 148 -0.80 -1.06 -11.40
C LEU A 148 -1.41 -0.84 -12.79
N ALA A 149 -1.92 -1.90 -13.43
CA ALA A 149 -2.55 -1.83 -14.75
C ALA A 149 -3.94 -1.17 -14.76
N ARG A 150 -4.61 -0.99 -13.62
CA ARG A 150 -6.02 -0.53 -13.58
C ARG A 150 -6.34 0.59 -12.61
N THR A 151 -5.44 0.90 -11.67
CA THR A 151 -5.68 1.88 -10.61
C THR A 151 -4.79 3.09 -10.78
N ASN A 152 -5.39 4.27 -10.78
CA ASN A 152 -4.73 5.53 -11.07
C ASN A 152 -4.00 6.09 -9.83
N VAL A 153 -2.95 5.39 -9.42
CA VAL A 153 -2.05 5.76 -8.32
C VAL A 153 -0.60 5.54 -8.76
N ALA A 154 0.23 6.58 -8.68
CA ALA A 154 1.66 6.47 -8.93
C ALA A 154 2.35 5.86 -7.69
N VAL A 155 3.08 4.76 -7.90
CA VAL A 155 3.77 4.03 -6.83
C VAL A 155 5.27 4.34 -6.88
N VAL A 156 5.76 5.06 -5.87
CA VAL A 156 7.18 5.35 -5.68
C VAL A 156 7.80 4.22 -4.85
N SER A 157 8.84 3.58 -5.39
CA SER A 157 9.51 2.44 -4.75
C SER A 157 10.96 2.31 -5.18
N ALA A 158 11.72 1.42 -4.54
CA ALA A 158 13.05 1.01 -4.97
C ALA A 158 13.01 -0.09 -6.06
N GLY A 159 11.93 -0.15 -6.85
CA GLY A 159 11.65 -1.20 -7.84
C GLY A 159 10.89 -2.39 -7.27
N ALA A 160 10.90 -3.51 -8.00
CA ALA A 160 10.37 -4.78 -7.51
C ALA A 160 11.35 -5.40 -6.49
N LYS A 161 10.81 -6.10 -5.48
CA LYS A 161 11.63 -6.74 -4.43
C LYS A 161 12.69 -7.67 -5.05
N ALA A 162 13.94 -7.62 -4.58
CA ALA A 162 15.09 -8.34 -5.15
C ALA A 162 14.95 -9.89 -5.18
N ILE A 163 14.01 -10.45 -4.42
CA ILE A 163 13.68 -11.88 -4.42
C ILE A 163 12.88 -12.33 -5.65
N LEU A 164 12.40 -11.39 -6.48
CA LEU A 164 11.57 -11.63 -7.65
C LEU A 164 12.41 -11.83 -8.92
N ASP A 165 11.74 -12.17 -10.02
CA ASP A 165 12.31 -12.08 -11.35
C ASP A 165 12.06 -10.69 -11.94
N LEU A 166 13.11 -9.87 -11.97
CA LEU A 166 13.00 -8.48 -12.41
C LEU A 166 12.75 -8.37 -13.91
N LYS A 167 13.31 -9.28 -14.72
CA LYS A 167 13.14 -9.24 -16.17
C LYS A 167 11.70 -9.57 -16.53
N LEU A 168 11.17 -10.68 -16.00
CA LEU A 168 9.78 -11.06 -16.23
C LEU A 168 8.80 -10.02 -15.65
N THR A 169 9.15 -9.36 -14.54
CA THR A 169 8.33 -8.28 -13.99
C THR A 169 8.27 -7.08 -14.95
N LEU A 170 9.38 -6.69 -15.58
CA LEU A 170 9.40 -5.61 -16.58
C LEU A 170 8.58 -5.97 -17.82
N GLU A 171 8.79 -7.17 -18.38
CA GLU A 171 8.01 -7.68 -19.53
C GLU A 171 6.50 -7.70 -19.25
N TYR A 172 6.13 -8.08 -18.02
CA TYR A 172 4.74 -8.07 -17.58
C TYR A 172 4.19 -6.64 -17.54
N LEU A 173 4.91 -5.70 -16.94
CA LEU A 173 4.48 -4.30 -16.86
C LEU A 173 4.35 -3.67 -18.26
N GLU A 174 5.28 -3.96 -19.17
CA GLU A 174 5.22 -3.56 -20.58
C GLU A 174 3.95 -4.10 -21.25
N THR A 175 3.68 -5.40 -21.10
CA THR A 175 2.50 -6.07 -21.70
C THR A 175 1.19 -5.41 -21.27
N PHE A 176 1.10 -4.97 -20.02
CA PHE A 176 -0.09 -4.30 -19.47
C PHE A 176 -0.05 -2.76 -19.60
N GLY A 177 0.95 -2.21 -20.30
CA GLY A 177 1.05 -0.77 -20.56
C GLY A 177 1.31 0.07 -19.31
N VAL A 178 1.91 -0.50 -18.26
CA VAL A 178 2.26 0.22 -17.03
C VAL A 178 3.60 0.92 -17.21
N PRO A 179 3.65 2.27 -17.14
CA PRO A 179 4.91 2.99 -17.25
C PRO A 179 5.84 2.70 -16.07
N VAL A 180 7.10 2.36 -16.37
CA VAL A 180 8.18 2.24 -15.38
C VAL A 180 9.13 3.40 -15.55
N VAL A 181 9.30 4.22 -14.50
CA VAL A 181 10.08 5.46 -14.56
C VAL A 181 11.29 5.37 -13.65
N GLY A 182 12.48 5.42 -14.22
CA GLY A 182 13.73 5.58 -13.50
C GLY A 182 13.93 7.01 -12.99
N PHE A 183 14.02 7.19 -11.67
CA PHE A 183 14.36 8.51 -11.12
C PHE A 183 15.88 8.71 -11.10
N LYS A 184 16.38 9.59 -11.99
CA LYS A 184 17.82 9.86 -12.16
C LYS A 184 18.63 8.61 -12.55
N THR A 185 18.01 7.71 -13.29
CA THR A 185 18.60 6.48 -13.83
C THR A 185 17.93 6.16 -15.16
N ASP A 186 18.58 5.34 -15.98
CA ASP A 186 18.01 4.65 -17.14
C ASP A 186 17.35 3.31 -16.75
#